data_AF-C5PDB4-F1
#
_entry.id   AF-C5PDB4-F1
#
_cell.length_a   1.000
_cell.length_b   1.000
_cell.length_c   1.000
_cell.angle_alpha   90.00
_cell.angle_beta   90.00
_cell.angle_gamma   90.00
#
_symmetry.space_group_name_H-M   'P 1'
#
loop_
_entity.id
_entity.type
_entity.pdbx_description
1 polymer ?
#
loop_
_entity_poly.entity_id
_entity_poly.type
_entity_poly.pdbx_seq_one_letter_code
_entity_poly.pdbx_strand_id
1 'polypeptide(L)'
;MSLMFLRSSCVRSSPLSWFSRASSNTMPLRTKVVNSAFAGQARMATTAAEIPRELPGDEPDDVVFNNLYGIRSIELNRPRKLNSLNGSMARKIIPRLKEWEKSQLANIIMISGVGEKAFCAGGDVATLASQNTQGKEGQQKSKDFFSLEYKLDHLIATYSKPYIAILDGITMGGGVGLSVHAPFRIATEKTVFAMPETTIGFFPDVGGSFFLPRLDGEIGTYLALTSERLVGVQAFYSGIATHYLHSSSLSNLTARLSELVFKDYAPLKERLALINRTISEFSTGLPDEKILLGGSLRESIDRCFSKPTVEEIIAALEAETDNKEWAQKTVETLKARSPTALKVTLRQLRVGRTWSIAETFQREEKIAGRFMEHPDFVEGVTARLINKPPTKPNWKPATLEEVTEKDVDEFFRIQPGEQRLPLLNPEGDYKEYPHSIFTLPSEASIREYVRQSAASKTKTIKEFENRHAGKDGVSTKVSEVLDRKTKAIANGGREWVDEA
;
A
#
# COMPACT_ATOMS: atom_id res chain seq x y z
N MET A 1 -63.39 16.72 7.59
CA MET A 1 -63.63 15.31 7.96
C MET A 1 -62.27 14.71 8.31
N SER A 2 -61.68 14.92 9.49
CA SER A 2 -62.07 14.55 10.88
C SER A 2 -62.32 13.06 11.09
N LEU A 3 -61.34 12.41 11.74
CA LEU A 3 -61.35 11.20 12.60
C LEU A 3 -59.85 10.89 12.84
N MET A 4 -59.14 11.22 13.92
CA MET A 4 -59.34 11.20 15.39
C MET A 4 -59.55 9.82 16.01
N PHE A 5 -58.72 9.57 17.06
CA PHE A 5 -58.70 8.50 18.08
C PHE A 5 -57.86 7.24 17.75
N LEU A 6 -57.10 6.62 18.68
CA LEU A 6 -56.91 6.80 20.13
C LEU A 6 -55.58 6.10 20.55
N ARG A 7 -54.86 6.67 21.52
CA ARG A 7 -53.76 6.02 22.26
C ARG A 7 -54.29 4.86 23.11
N SER A 8 -53.50 3.81 23.33
CA SER A 8 -53.64 2.96 24.51
C SER A 8 -52.27 2.44 24.96
N SER A 9 -51.96 2.76 26.20
CA SER A 9 -50.79 2.35 26.97
C SER A 9 -51.06 0.98 27.59
N CYS A 10 -50.07 0.08 27.63
CA CYS A 10 -50.08 -1.02 28.58
C CYS A 10 -48.66 -1.33 29.08
N VAL A 11 -48.57 -1.55 30.38
CA VAL A 11 -47.36 -1.64 31.21
C VAL A 11 -47.19 -3.09 31.68
N ARG A 12 -45.92 -3.54 31.71
CA ARG A 12 -45.28 -4.64 32.48
C ARG A 12 -45.74 -6.09 32.30
N SER A 13 -44.75 -6.97 32.10
CA SER A 13 -44.35 -7.99 33.08
C SER A 13 -43.01 -8.66 32.72
N SER A 14 -42.07 -8.66 33.67
CA SER A 14 -40.85 -9.50 33.71
C SER A 14 -41.19 -10.96 34.01
N PRO A 15 -40.23 -11.89 33.87
CA PRO A 15 -40.13 -13.00 34.81
C PRO A 15 -38.78 -13.04 35.56
N LEU A 16 -38.91 -13.24 36.87
CA LEU A 16 -37.91 -13.65 37.88
C LEU A 16 -37.27 -14.99 37.47
N SER A 17 -35.96 -15.25 37.59
CA SER A 17 -35.12 -15.44 38.78
C SER A 17 -35.64 -16.48 39.79
N TRP A 18 -34.82 -17.51 40.07
CA TRP A 18 -34.65 -18.37 41.27
C TRP A 18 -33.64 -19.48 40.83
N PHE A 19 -32.53 -19.79 41.50
CA PHE A 19 -32.30 -20.24 42.88
C PHE A 19 -30.87 -19.83 43.33
N SER A 20 -30.73 -19.21 44.51
CA SER A 20 -30.36 -19.78 45.82
C SER A 20 -28.85 -19.76 46.14
N ARG A 21 -28.52 -19.05 47.22
CA ARG A 21 -27.22 -19.04 47.91
C ARG A 21 -27.01 -20.34 48.69
N ALA A 22 -25.78 -20.84 48.69
CA ALA A 22 -25.19 -21.56 49.82
C ALA A 22 -23.67 -21.36 49.85
N SER A 23 -23.11 -21.46 51.05
CA SER A 23 -21.88 -20.85 51.55
C SER A 23 -20.59 -21.67 51.37
N SER A 24 -19.48 -20.94 51.42
CA SER A 24 -18.12 -21.28 51.87
C SER A 24 -17.72 -22.75 52.04
N ASN A 25 -16.71 -23.17 51.26
CA ASN A 25 -15.71 -24.12 51.73
C ASN A 25 -14.31 -23.67 51.28
N THR A 26 -13.45 -23.51 52.28
CA THR A 26 -12.01 -23.26 52.23
C THR A 26 -11.25 -24.36 51.47
N MET A 27 -10.30 -23.98 50.61
CA MET A 27 -9.24 -24.87 50.11
C MET A 27 -7.85 -24.23 50.33
N PRO A 28 -6.82 -25.04 50.61
CA PRO A 28 -5.58 -24.56 51.20
C PRO A 28 -4.61 -23.97 50.16
N LEU A 29 -3.83 -22.99 50.63
CA LEU A 29 -2.66 -22.43 49.95
C LEU A 29 -1.66 -23.53 49.60
N ARG A 30 -1.52 -23.85 48.31
CA ARG A 30 -0.35 -24.58 47.78
C ARG A 30 0.68 -23.57 47.31
N THR A 31 1.72 -23.39 48.11
CA THR A 31 2.94 -22.65 47.79
C THR A 31 3.63 -23.32 46.59
N LYS A 32 3.70 -22.63 45.45
CA LYS A 32 4.59 -23.03 44.34
C LYS A 32 6.01 -22.67 44.73
N VAL A 33 6.78 -23.66 45.18
CA VAL A 33 8.23 -23.58 45.27
C VAL A 33 8.76 -23.61 43.84
N VAL A 34 9.20 -22.46 43.33
CA VAL A 34 9.91 -22.38 42.05
C VAL A 34 11.37 -22.73 42.32
N ASN A 35 11.79 -23.90 41.87
CA ASN A 35 13.16 -24.37 41.99
C ASN A 35 14.07 -23.52 41.08
N SER A 36 14.98 -22.74 41.65
CA SER A 36 15.83 -21.75 40.97
C SER A 36 17.03 -22.35 40.22
N ALA A 37 17.00 -23.64 39.88
CA ALA A 37 18.14 -24.37 39.30
C ALA A 37 18.05 -24.69 37.80
N PHE A 38 17.09 -24.11 37.07
CA PHE A 38 17.06 -24.14 35.60
C PHE A 38 16.90 -22.73 35.01
N ALA A 39 17.75 -21.80 35.46
CA ALA A 39 18.06 -20.61 34.68
C ALA A 39 19.08 -20.98 33.60
N GLY A 40 18.64 -21.77 32.61
CA GLY A 40 19.35 -21.84 31.35
C GLY A 40 19.34 -20.45 30.75
N GLN A 41 20.52 -19.87 30.52
CA GLN A 41 20.68 -18.64 29.75
C GLN A 41 20.15 -18.88 28.33
N ALA A 42 18.83 -18.74 28.15
CA ALA A 42 18.29 -18.39 26.85
C ALA A 42 18.89 -17.03 26.52
N ARG A 43 19.81 -16.98 25.54
CA ARG A 43 20.16 -15.73 24.87
C ARG A 43 18.83 -15.15 24.38
N MET A 44 18.31 -14.13 25.06
CA MET A 44 17.19 -13.36 24.54
C MET A 44 17.62 -12.79 23.20
N ALA A 45 16.88 -13.13 22.13
CA ALA A 45 17.05 -12.46 20.85
C ALA A 45 16.60 -11.00 21.00
N THR A 46 17.53 -10.11 21.31
CA THR A 46 17.31 -8.67 21.46
C THR A 46 17.30 -7.94 20.10
N THR A 47 16.61 -8.49 19.09
CA THR A 47 16.62 -7.90 17.72
C THR A 47 15.27 -7.38 17.24
N ALA A 48 14.14 -7.79 17.83
CA ALA A 48 12.82 -7.28 17.45
C ALA A 48 12.50 -5.95 18.14
N ALA A 49 11.89 -5.02 17.40
CA ALA A 49 11.42 -3.75 17.97
C ALA A 49 10.36 -3.97 19.06
N GLU A 50 10.37 -3.10 20.08
CA GLU A 50 9.31 -3.10 21.10
C GLU A 50 7.96 -2.74 20.48
N ILE A 51 6.90 -3.42 20.92
CA ILE A 51 5.52 -3.11 20.52
C ILE A 51 5.16 -1.73 21.11
N PRO A 52 4.75 -0.76 20.28
CA PRO A 52 4.42 0.58 20.75
C PRO A 52 3.20 0.57 21.67
N ARG A 53 3.13 1.55 22.56
CA ARG A 53 1.97 1.81 23.43
C ARG A 53 1.37 3.14 23.06
N GLU A 54 0.06 3.27 23.25
CA GLU A 54 -0.66 4.54 23.11
C GLU A 54 -0.04 5.62 24.02
N LEU A 55 0.00 6.85 23.53
CA LEU A 55 0.57 8.01 24.20
C LEU A 55 -0.53 8.96 24.71
N PRO A 56 -0.23 9.79 25.72
CA PRO A 56 -1.12 10.88 26.08
C PRO A 56 -1.41 11.79 24.87
N GLY A 57 -2.70 12.02 24.59
CA GLY A 57 -3.14 12.82 23.45
C GLY A 57 -3.52 12.01 22.21
N ASP A 58 -3.35 10.68 22.23
CA ASP A 58 -3.90 9.80 21.20
C ASP A 58 -5.44 9.86 21.21
N GLU A 59 -6.03 10.06 20.03
CA GLU A 59 -7.49 10.15 19.86
C GLU A 59 -8.11 8.76 20.12
N PRO A 60 -9.11 8.58 21.00
CA PRO A 60 -9.56 7.24 21.42
C PRO A 60 -10.14 6.41 20.27
N ASP A 61 -10.89 7.04 19.37
CA ASP A 61 -11.67 6.37 18.32
C ASP A 61 -11.13 6.63 16.91
N ASP A 62 -9.85 6.98 16.75
CA ASP A 62 -9.25 7.22 15.42
C ASP A 62 -9.00 5.93 14.61
N VAL A 63 -9.11 4.78 15.25
CA VAL A 63 -9.20 3.45 14.64
C VAL A 63 -10.28 2.66 15.35
N VAL A 64 -11.20 2.08 14.59
CA VAL A 64 -12.24 1.17 15.12
C VAL A 64 -11.87 -0.26 14.76
N PHE A 65 -11.89 -1.15 15.75
CA PHE A 65 -11.62 -2.57 15.56
C PHE A 65 -12.90 -3.38 15.72
N ASN A 66 -13.23 -4.21 14.73
CA ASN A 66 -14.43 -5.05 14.75
C ASN A 66 -14.07 -6.53 14.55
N ASN A 67 -14.91 -7.40 15.09
CA ASN A 67 -14.77 -8.85 14.96
C ASN A 67 -16.05 -9.43 14.38
N LEU A 68 -15.94 -10.16 13.27
CA LEU A 68 -17.06 -10.87 12.65
C LEU A 68 -16.61 -12.28 12.31
N TYR A 69 -17.00 -13.26 13.12
CA TYR A 69 -16.56 -14.66 12.99
C TYR A 69 -15.02 -14.75 12.81
N GLY A 70 -14.55 -15.22 11.65
CA GLY A 70 -13.13 -15.33 11.31
C GLY A 70 -12.44 -14.02 10.91
N ILE A 71 -13.20 -12.94 10.65
CA ILE A 71 -12.64 -11.64 10.26
C ILE A 71 -12.29 -10.80 11.49
N ARG A 72 -11.15 -10.10 11.38
CA ARG A 72 -10.77 -8.98 12.23
C ARG A 72 -10.65 -7.74 11.35
N SER A 73 -11.46 -6.73 11.60
CA SER A 73 -11.51 -5.51 10.81
C SER A 73 -10.78 -4.37 11.49
N ILE A 74 -10.08 -3.57 10.70
CA ILE A 74 -9.44 -2.31 11.06
C ILE A 74 -10.12 -1.23 10.23
N GLU A 75 -10.82 -0.31 10.88
CA GLU A 75 -11.49 0.83 10.24
C GLU A 75 -10.79 2.12 10.63
N LEU A 76 -10.16 2.79 9.65
CA LEU A 76 -9.52 4.09 9.86
C LEU A 76 -10.61 5.15 10.03
N ASN A 77 -10.73 5.74 11.21
CA ASN A 77 -11.89 6.55 11.60
C ASN A 77 -11.53 8.01 11.81
N ARG A 78 -11.03 8.65 10.75
CA ARG A 78 -10.79 10.10 10.70
C ARG A 78 -11.39 10.71 9.43
N PRO A 79 -12.69 10.51 9.13
CA PRO A 79 -13.28 10.88 7.83
C PRO A 79 -13.16 12.38 7.52
N ARG A 80 -13.13 13.24 8.54
CA ARG A 80 -12.93 14.70 8.39
C ARG A 80 -11.53 15.05 7.85
N LYS A 81 -10.55 14.18 8.05
CA LYS A 81 -9.18 14.29 7.53
C LYS A 81 -8.90 13.27 6.42
N LEU A 82 -9.95 12.75 5.77
CA LEU A 82 -9.84 11.72 4.72
C LEU A 82 -9.06 10.49 5.19
N ASN A 83 -9.24 10.11 6.46
CA ASN A 83 -8.61 8.97 7.10
C ASN A 83 -7.07 8.99 7.07
N SER A 84 -6.46 10.18 7.09
CA SER A 84 -5.00 10.31 7.09
C SER A 84 -4.36 9.65 8.30
N LEU A 85 -3.34 8.82 8.05
CA LEU A 85 -2.61 8.05 9.05
C LEU A 85 -1.79 9.00 9.95
N ASN A 86 -1.90 8.82 11.26
CA ASN A 86 -1.09 9.53 12.24
C ASN A 86 -0.42 8.53 13.20
N GLY A 87 0.46 9.04 14.09
CA GLY A 87 1.15 8.19 15.06
C GLY A 87 0.19 7.47 16.02
N SER A 88 -0.93 8.09 16.40
CA SER A 88 -1.93 7.52 17.29
C SER A 88 -2.55 6.25 16.70
N MET A 89 -2.99 6.31 15.44
CA MET A 89 -3.53 5.16 14.71
C MET A 89 -2.51 4.03 14.58
N ALA A 90 -1.26 4.33 14.20
CA ALA A 90 -0.22 3.32 14.06
C ALA A 90 0.10 2.63 15.41
N ARG A 91 0.10 3.38 16.52
CA ARG A 91 0.24 2.85 17.89
C ARG A 91 -0.91 1.95 18.32
N LYS A 92 -2.10 2.07 17.73
CA LYS A 92 -3.24 1.18 17.96
C LYS A 92 -3.24 -0.05 17.06
N ILE A 93 -2.89 0.12 15.78
CA ILE A 93 -2.92 -0.95 14.78
C ILE A 93 -1.83 -2.00 15.05
N ILE A 94 -0.59 -1.57 15.30
CA ILE A 94 0.55 -2.49 15.49
C ILE A 94 0.28 -3.53 16.61
N PRO A 95 -0.12 -3.13 17.83
CA PRO A 95 -0.42 -4.09 18.89
C PRO A 95 -1.54 -5.06 18.52
N ARG A 96 -2.60 -4.60 17.83
CA ARG A 96 -3.70 -5.48 17.41
C ARG A 96 -3.27 -6.50 16.37
N LEU A 97 -2.48 -6.10 15.38
CA LEU A 97 -1.90 -7.04 14.42
C LEU A 97 -1.04 -8.10 15.14
N LYS A 98 -0.16 -7.69 16.07
CA LYS A 98 0.66 -8.65 16.84
C LYS A 98 -0.17 -9.56 17.76
N GLU A 99 -1.30 -9.09 18.26
CA GLU A 99 -2.25 -9.91 19.02
C GLU A 99 -2.95 -10.93 18.11
N TRP A 100 -3.48 -10.48 16.98
CA TRP A 100 -4.23 -11.32 16.05
C TRP A 100 -3.36 -12.37 15.36
N GLU A 101 -2.09 -12.07 15.12
CA GLU A 101 -1.07 -13.03 14.66
C GLU A 101 -1.05 -14.30 15.53
N LYS A 102 -1.26 -14.18 16.85
CA LYS A 102 -1.26 -15.30 17.80
C LYS A 102 -2.62 -15.97 17.96
N SER A 103 -3.70 -15.36 17.48
CA SER A 103 -5.06 -15.85 17.67
C SER A 103 -5.49 -16.84 16.58
N GLN A 104 -5.94 -18.03 16.95
CA GLN A 104 -6.50 -18.99 15.98
C GLN A 104 -7.89 -18.58 15.47
N LEU A 105 -8.57 -17.67 16.17
CA LEU A 105 -9.89 -17.16 15.77
C LEU A 105 -9.80 -16.02 14.75
N ALA A 106 -8.63 -15.40 14.61
CA ALA A 106 -8.37 -14.35 13.62
C ALA A 106 -7.88 -15.00 12.32
N ASN A 107 -8.81 -15.29 11.41
CA ASN A 107 -8.52 -15.98 10.15
C ASN A 107 -8.10 -15.03 9.04
N ILE A 108 -8.75 -13.88 8.96
CA ILE A 108 -8.56 -12.87 7.91
C ILE A 108 -8.51 -11.50 8.57
N ILE A 109 -7.51 -10.71 8.22
CA ILE A 109 -7.44 -9.29 8.58
C ILE A 109 -7.98 -8.47 7.41
N MET A 110 -8.84 -7.51 7.69
CA MET A 110 -9.39 -6.61 6.69
C MET A 110 -9.22 -5.16 7.14
N ILE A 111 -8.64 -4.31 6.30
CA ILE A 111 -8.49 -2.88 6.56
C ILE A 111 -9.35 -2.07 5.59
N SER A 112 -10.03 -1.05 6.11
CA SER A 112 -10.88 -0.13 5.34
C SER A 112 -10.92 1.26 6.00
N GLY A 113 -11.48 2.25 5.32
CA GLY A 113 -11.66 3.61 5.84
C GLY A 113 -13.13 3.90 6.15
N VAL A 114 -13.39 4.64 7.21
CA VAL A 114 -14.76 5.11 7.53
C VAL A 114 -15.16 6.23 6.57
N GLY A 115 -16.40 6.18 6.10
CA GLY A 115 -16.99 7.16 5.19
C GLY A 115 -16.79 6.79 3.71
N GLU A 116 -17.35 7.62 2.81
CA GLU A 116 -17.48 7.26 1.39
C GLU A 116 -16.39 7.86 0.48
N LYS A 117 -15.49 8.69 1.03
CA LYS A 117 -14.54 9.50 0.25
C LYS A 117 -13.14 8.92 0.14
N ALA A 118 -12.64 8.32 1.21
CA ALA A 118 -11.25 7.92 1.31
C ALA A 118 -11.10 6.63 2.09
N PHE A 119 -10.30 5.72 1.55
CA PHE A 119 -9.72 4.65 2.34
C PHE A 119 -8.69 5.28 3.31
N CYS A 120 -7.66 5.92 2.77
CA CYS A 120 -6.66 6.69 3.50
C CYS A 120 -5.92 7.62 2.51
N ALA A 121 -5.98 8.92 2.75
CA ALA A 121 -5.41 9.94 1.85
C ALA A 121 -3.96 10.34 2.17
N GLY A 122 -3.20 9.49 2.87
CA GLY A 122 -1.78 9.70 3.19
C GLY A 122 -1.52 9.83 4.68
N GLY A 123 -0.27 10.13 5.05
CA GLY A 123 0.07 10.53 6.41
C GLY A 123 -0.49 11.92 6.75
N ASP A 124 -0.63 12.25 8.04
CA ASP A 124 -0.99 13.59 8.52
C ASP A 124 0.21 14.57 8.39
N VAL A 125 0.71 14.72 7.16
CA VAL A 125 1.94 15.47 6.83
C VAL A 125 1.86 16.96 7.15
N ALA A 126 0.67 17.54 7.20
CA ALA A 126 0.46 18.91 7.66
C ALA A 126 0.87 19.07 9.14
N THR A 127 0.59 18.05 9.96
CA THR A 127 1.04 18.03 11.35
C THR A 127 2.57 17.90 11.42
N LEU A 128 3.18 17.07 10.58
CA LEU A 128 4.64 16.90 10.53
C LEU A 128 5.35 18.18 10.09
N ALA A 129 4.84 18.87 9.07
CA ALA A 129 5.40 20.15 8.62
C ALA A 129 5.34 21.20 9.74
N SER A 130 4.22 21.28 10.48
CA SER A 130 4.09 22.17 11.64
C SER A 130 5.02 21.78 12.80
N GLN A 131 5.38 20.49 12.94
CA GLN A 131 6.38 20.06 13.92
C GLN A 131 7.78 20.47 13.45
N ASN A 132 8.12 20.28 12.18
CA ASN A 132 9.44 20.58 11.64
C ASN A 132 9.83 22.07 11.76
N THR A 133 8.85 22.99 11.82
CA THR A 133 9.11 24.42 12.09
C THR A 133 9.56 24.70 13.53
N GLN A 134 9.45 23.73 14.45
CA GLN A 134 9.89 23.83 15.85
C GLN A 134 11.36 23.43 16.04
N GLY A 135 12.13 23.33 14.96
CA GLY A 135 13.55 22.98 14.98
C GLY A 135 13.79 21.49 15.22
N LYS A 136 14.97 21.15 15.74
CA LYS A 136 15.46 19.76 15.84
C LYS A 136 14.53 18.82 16.61
N GLU A 137 13.89 19.30 17.68
CA GLU A 137 12.97 18.47 18.47
C GLU A 137 11.71 18.11 17.66
N GLY A 138 11.16 19.08 16.92
CA GLY A 138 10.01 18.85 16.06
C GLY A 138 10.33 17.95 14.87
N GLN A 139 11.49 18.15 14.25
CA GLN A 139 12.01 17.24 13.22
C GLN A 139 12.18 15.81 13.73
N GLN A 140 12.64 15.64 14.97
CA GLN A 140 12.73 14.32 15.58
C GLN A 140 11.36 13.66 15.76
N LYS A 141 10.33 14.40 16.19
CA LYS A 141 8.96 13.86 16.29
C LYS A 141 8.44 13.35 14.94
N SER A 142 8.74 14.07 13.86
CA SER A 142 8.38 13.62 12.51
C SER A 142 9.14 12.37 12.07
N LYS A 143 10.44 12.28 12.39
CA LYS A 143 11.25 11.06 12.17
C LYS A 143 10.70 9.85 12.94
N ASP A 144 10.28 10.07 14.19
CA ASP A 144 9.71 9.02 15.03
C ASP A 144 8.37 8.51 14.45
N PHE A 145 7.58 9.37 13.80
CA PHE A 145 6.38 8.98 13.06
C PHE A 145 6.71 8.06 11.88
N PHE A 146 7.64 8.43 11.00
CA PHE A 146 8.02 7.56 9.86
C PHE A 146 8.64 6.24 10.32
N SER A 147 9.45 6.26 11.38
CA SER A 147 9.95 5.05 12.02
C SER A 147 8.83 4.12 12.49
N LEU A 148 7.71 4.66 12.94
CA LEU A 148 6.54 3.89 13.37
C LEU A 148 5.72 3.39 12.17
N GLU A 149 5.49 4.24 11.17
CA GLU A 149 4.78 3.91 9.93
C GLU A 149 5.49 2.78 9.18
N TYR A 150 6.79 2.88 8.96
CA TYR A 150 7.53 1.85 8.21
C TYR A 150 7.64 0.52 8.96
N LYS A 151 7.61 0.54 10.30
CA LYS A 151 7.46 -0.70 11.09
C LYS A 151 6.09 -1.35 10.88
N LEU A 152 5.02 -0.55 10.78
CA LEU A 152 3.68 -1.04 10.48
C LEU A 152 3.60 -1.60 9.06
N ASP A 153 4.10 -0.87 8.06
CA ASP A 153 4.07 -1.31 6.66
C ASP A 153 4.89 -2.60 6.46
N HIS A 154 6.07 -2.69 7.08
CA HIS A 154 6.86 -3.92 7.08
C HIS A 154 6.13 -5.10 7.75
N LEU A 155 5.44 -4.83 8.86
CA LEU A 155 4.62 -5.85 9.53
C LEU A 155 3.48 -6.34 8.63
N ILE A 156 2.83 -5.44 7.88
CA ILE A 156 1.78 -5.79 6.90
C ILE A 156 2.39 -6.61 5.76
N ALA A 157 3.53 -6.19 5.23
CA ALA A 157 4.21 -6.85 4.11
C ALA A 157 4.64 -8.29 4.44
N THR A 158 5.02 -8.53 5.69
CA THR A 158 5.53 -9.82 6.16
C THR A 158 4.56 -10.56 7.07
N TYR A 159 3.27 -10.18 7.01
CA TYR A 159 2.27 -10.68 7.92
C TYR A 159 1.96 -12.16 7.69
N SER A 160 1.85 -12.92 8.78
CA SER A 160 1.71 -14.39 8.74
C SER A 160 0.28 -14.88 8.46
N LYS A 161 -0.69 -13.97 8.34
CA LYS A 161 -2.11 -14.28 8.10
C LYS A 161 -2.61 -13.55 6.85
N PRO A 162 -3.69 -14.03 6.21
CA PRO A 162 -4.33 -13.31 5.13
C PRO A 162 -4.72 -11.89 5.51
N TYR A 163 -4.33 -10.94 4.68
CA TYR A 163 -4.59 -9.51 4.86
C TYR A 163 -5.25 -8.97 3.59
N ILE A 164 -6.35 -8.22 3.77
CA ILE A 164 -7.15 -7.64 2.69
C ILE A 164 -7.28 -6.13 2.91
N ALA A 165 -6.90 -5.33 1.92
CA ALA A 165 -7.12 -3.89 1.91
C ALA A 165 -8.26 -3.53 0.96
N ILE A 166 -9.25 -2.79 1.47
CA ILE A 166 -10.39 -2.28 0.71
C ILE A 166 -10.10 -0.84 0.31
N LEU A 167 -9.80 -0.61 -0.96
CA LEU A 167 -9.38 0.68 -1.50
C LEU A 167 -10.58 1.54 -1.95
N ASP A 168 -11.72 1.46 -1.24
CA ASP A 168 -12.94 2.19 -1.59
C ASP A 168 -12.78 3.69 -1.28
N GLY A 169 -12.30 4.45 -2.27
CA GLY A 169 -12.01 5.87 -2.17
C GLY A 169 -10.54 6.24 -2.43
N ILE A 170 -10.18 7.46 -2.05
CA ILE A 170 -8.79 7.96 -2.13
C ILE A 170 -7.83 7.06 -1.34
N THR A 171 -6.77 6.62 -2.02
CA THR A 171 -5.67 5.80 -1.49
C THR A 171 -4.34 6.46 -1.90
N MET A 172 -3.72 7.22 -1.00
CA MET A 172 -2.48 7.97 -1.28
C MET A 172 -1.50 7.86 -0.10
N GLY A 173 -0.20 8.09 -0.32
CA GLY A 173 0.84 8.08 0.73
C GLY A 173 0.75 6.90 1.69
N GLY A 174 0.68 7.15 3.00
CA GLY A 174 0.44 6.11 4.01
C GLY A 174 -0.73 5.14 3.74
N GLY A 175 -1.78 5.54 3.02
CA GLY A 175 -2.83 4.61 2.57
C GLY A 175 -2.32 3.57 1.56
N VAL A 176 -1.37 3.95 0.72
CA VAL A 176 -0.65 3.02 -0.15
C VAL A 176 0.20 2.06 0.70
N GLY A 177 0.92 2.55 1.72
CA GLY A 177 1.70 1.72 2.65
C GLY A 177 0.87 0.63 3.34
N LEU A 178 -0.31 1.01 3.85
CA LEU A 178 -1.26 0.11 4.51
C LEU A 178 -1.89 -0.95 3.60
N SER A 179 -1.68 -0.85 2.28
CA SER A 179 -2.38 -1.68 1.29
C SER A 179 -1.48 -2.40 0.28
N VAL A 180 -0.51 -1.72 -0.32
CA VAL A 180 0.23 -2.21 -1.51
C VAL A 180 1.00 -3.51 -1.23
N HIS A 181 1.40 -3.72 0.01
CA HIS A 181 2.11 -4.91 0.46
C HIS A 181 1.20 -6.09 0.82
N ALA A 182 -0.12 -5.88 0.87
CA ALA A 182 -1.08 -6.93 1.16
C ALA A 182 -1.25 -7.88 -0.05
N PRO A 183 -1.49 -9.18 0.17
CA PRO A 183 -1.80 -10.13 -0.89
C PRO A 183 -3.12 -9.83 -1.61
N PHE A 184 -4.06 -9.17 -0.94
CA PHE A 184 -5.34 -8.78 -1.53
C PHE A 184 -5.58 -7.29 -1.35
N ARG A 185 -5.71 -6.62 -2.48
CA ARG A 185 -5.94 -5.18 -2.63
C ARG A 185 -7.12 -5.03 -3.57
N ILE A 186 -8.27 -4.65 -3.01
CA ILE A 186 -9.55 -4.61 -3.72
C ILE A 186 -9.84 -3.15 -4.07
N ALA A 187 -9.71 -2.82 -5.35
CA ALA A 187 -10.16 -1.54 -5.89
C ALA A 187 -11.67 -1.58 -6.16
N THR A 188 -12.27 -0.39 -6.16
CA THR A 188 -13.67 -0.14 -6.53
C THR A 188 -13.73 0.98 -7.56
N GLU A 189 -14.93 1.30 -8.05
CA GLU A 189 -15.16 2.48 -8.88
C GLU A 189 -14.77 3.81 -8.21
N LYS A 190 -14.63 3.84 -6.87
CA LYS A 190 -14.24 5.03 -6.12
C LYS A 190 -12.74 5.12 -5.85
N THR A 191 -11.97 4.08 -6.15
CA THR A 191 -10.53 4.07 -5.90
C THR A 191 -9.85 5.22 -6.64
N VAL A 192 -9.08 6.03 -5.93
CA VAL A 192 -8.16 7.00 -6.52
C VAL A 192 -6.78 6.78 -5.92
N PHE A 193 -5.94 6.07 -6.65
CA PHE A 193 -4.55 5.81 -6.28
C PHE A 193 -3.64 6.93 -6.79
N ALA A 194 -2.74 7.42 -5.94
CA ALA A 194 -1.60 8.24 -6.36
C ALA A 194 -0.49 8.26 -5.31
N MET A 195 0.72 8.62 -5.75
CA MET A 195 1.87 8.96 -4.90
C MET A 195 2.18 10.47 -5.07
N PRO A 196 1.48 11.38 -4.36
CA PRO A 196 1.59 12.83 -4.52
C PRO A 196 2.83 13.46 -3.87
N GLU A 197 3.78 12.68 -3.36
CA GLU A 197 4.87 13.12 -2.49
C GLU A 197 5.80 14.15 -3.16
N THR A 198 6.11 13.99 -4.45
CA THR A 198 6.94 14.96 -5.19
C THR A 198 6.28 16.33 -5.34
N THR A 199 4.96 16.40 -5.17
CA THR A 199 4.18 17.66 -5.15
C THR A 199 4.45 18.49 -3.91
N ILE A 200 4.81 17.84 -2.80
CA ILE A 200 4.96 18.47 -1.48
C ILE A 200 6.42 18.48 -1.01
N GLY A 201 7.38 18.30 -1.92
CA GLY A 201 8.79 18.30 -1.57
C GLY A 201 9.23 17.07 -0.80
N PHE A 202 8.57 15.93 -1.06
CA PHE A 202 8.87 14.63 -0.47
C PHE A 202 9.09 13.58 -1.57
N PHE A 203 9.41 12.34 -1.20
CA PHE A 203 9.65 11.23 -2.12
C PHE A 203 8.61 10.12 -1.90
N PRO A 204 8.27 9.31 -2.92
CA PRO A 204 7.41 8.14 -2.74
C PRO A 204 8.05 7.14 -1.78
N ASP A 205 7.50 7.07 -0.57
CA ASP A 205 7.95 6.25 0.55
C ASP A 205 7.05 5.03 0.76
N VAL A 206 6.94 4.53 1.99
CA VAL A 206 6.09 3.39 2.39
C VAL A 206 6.26 2.16 1.50
N GLY A 207 7.50 1.85 1.15
CA GLY A 207 7.87 0.76 0.25
C GLY A 207 7.79 1.13 -1.24
N GLY A 208 7.62 2.40 -1.58
CA GLY A 208 7.61 2.95 -2.93
C GLY A 208 8.83 2.53 -3.74
N SER A 209 10.01 2.54 -3.13
CA SER A 209 11.25 2.05 -3.76
C SER A 209 11.25 0.54 -4.02
N PHE A 210 10.34 -0.23 -3.42
CA PHE A 210 10.16 -1.66 -3.67
C PHE A 210 9.08 -1.95 -4.70
N PHE A 211 7.86 -1.43 -4.54
CA PHE A 211 6.75 -1.87 -5.38
C PHE A 211 6.70 -1.15 -6.75
N LEU A 212 7.04 0.15 -6.80
CA LEU A 212 6.96 0.91 -8.05
C LEU A 212 7.91 0.35 -9.11
N PRO A 213 9.19 0.02 -8.80
CA PRO A 213 10.09 -0.54 -9.81
C PRO A 213 9.74 -1.96 -10.28
N ARG A 214 8.77 -2.62 -9.62
CA ARG A 214 8.28 -3.96 -9.97
C ARG A 214 6.99 -3.92 -10.79
N LEU A 215 6.46 -2.73 -11.08
CA LEU A 215 5.42 -2.56 -12.10
C LEU A 215 6.02 -2.78 -13.50
N ASP A 216 5.17 -3.11 -14.47
CA ASP A 216 5.64 -3.37 -15.84
C ASP A 216 6.30 -2.12 -16.44
N GLY A 217 7.47 -2.30 -17.05
CA GLY A 217 8.23 -1.25 -17.74
C GLY A 217 8.59 -0.08 -16.82
N GLU A 218 8.30 1.14 -17.26
CA GLU A 218 8.58 2.37 -16.48
C GLU A 218 7.31 3.02 -15.91
N ILE A 219 6.20 2.27 -15.82
CA ILE A 219 4.96 2.75 -15.17
C ILE A 219 5.25 3.27 -13.76
N GLY A 220 6.00 2.53 -12.96
CA GLY A 220 6.32 2.92 -11.60
C GLY A 220 7.08 4.25 -11.53
N THR A 221 8.06 4.44 -12.40
CA THR A 221 8.85 5.68 -12.50
C THR A 221 7.98 6.85 -12.94
N TYR A 222 7.10 6.63 -13.92
CA TYR A 222 6.13 7.63 -14.37
C TYR A 222 5.21 8.07 -13.23
N LEU A 223 4.55 7.13 -12.55
CA LEU A 223 3.63 7.43 -11.44
C LEU A 223 4.32 8.15 -10.28
N ALA A 224 5.54 7.72 -9.95
CA ALA A 224 6.35 8.29 -8.87
C ALA A 224 6.75 9.75 -9.09
N LEU A 225 7.25 10.06 -10.29
CA LEU A 225 7.76 11.39 -10.60
C LEU A 225 6.63 12.38 -10.90
N THR A 226 5.57 11.93 -11.60
CA THR A 226 4.48 12.80 -12.03
C THR A 226 3.37 12.96 -10.99
N SER A 227 3.24 12.00 -10.06
CA SER A 227 2.10 11.89 -9.16
C SER A 227 0.75 11.74 -9.88
N GLU A 228 0.75 11.17 -11.09
CA GLU A 228 -0.47 10.93 -11.85
C GLU A 228 -1.43 10.00 -11.07
N ARG A 229 -2.73 10.20 -11.27
CA ARG A 229 -3.77 9.45 -10.56
C ARG A 229 -4.24 8.27 -11.39
N LEU A 230 -4.37 7.11 -10.74
CA LEU A 230 -5.09 5.97 -11.29
C LEU A 230 -6.46 5.88 -10.65
N VAL A 231 -7.51 5.93 -11.46
CA VAL A 231 -8.90 5.90 -11.00
C VAL A 231 -9.53 4.55 -11.30
N GLY A 232 -10.24 4.00 -10.32
CA GLY A 232 -11.04 2.80 -10.44
C GLY A 232 -10.28 1.61 -11.01
N VAL A 233 -10.77 1.08 -12.13
CA VAL A 233 -10.22 -0.11 -12.80
C VAL A 233 -8.77 0.10 -13.27
N GLN A 234 -8.33 1.35 -13.46
CA GLN A 234 -6.96 1.62 -13.89
C GLN A 234 -5.94 1.23 -12.81
N ALA A 235 -6.29 1.33 -11.52
CA ALA A 235 -5.44 0.80 -10.45
C ALA A 235 -5.27 -0.73 -10.55
N PHE A 236 -6.30 -1.44 -10.99
CA PHE A 236 -6.24 -2.88 -11.26
C PHE A 236 -5.39 -3.21 -12.48
N TYR A 237 -5.60 -2.53 -13.62
CA TYR A 237 -4.81 -2.76 -14.83
C TYR A 237 -3.32 -2.43 -14.70
N SER A 238 -2.97 -1.43 -13.87
CA SER A 238 -1.57 -1.08 -13.58
C SER A 238 -0.87 -2.02 -12.59
N GLY A 239 -1.59 -2.99 -11.99
CA GLY A 239 -1.04 -3.94 -11.01
C GLY A 239 -1.02 -3.44 -9.56
N ILE A 240 -1.47 -2.20 -9.32
CA ILE A 240 -1.61 -1.65 -7.96
C ILE A 240 -2.67 -2.41 -7.18
N ALA A 241 -3.84 -2.66 -7.77
CA ALA A 241 -4.87 -3.49 -7.17
C ALA A 241 -4.80 -4.93 -7.70
N THR A 242 -5.11 -5.89 -6.83
CA THR A 242 -5.19 -7.32 -7.20
C THR A 242 -6.57 -7.71 -7.72
N HIS A 243 -7.60 -6.99 -7.31
CA HIS A 243 -8.99 -7.27 -7.64
C HIS A 243 -9.71 -5.94 -7.85
N TYR A 244 -10.78 -5.97 -8.64
CA TYR A 244 -11.69 -4.86 -8.84
C TYR A 244 -13.11 -5.36 -8.61
N LEU A 245 -13.85 -4.71 -7.71
CA LEU A 245 -15.24 -5.03 -7.39
C LEU A 245 -16.05 -3.73 -7.27
N HIS A 246 -17.33 -3.76 -7.63
CA HIS A 246 -18.19 -2.63 -7.35
C HIS A 246 -18.39 -2.45 -5.83
N SER A 247 -18.40 -1.20 -5.34
CA SER A 247 -18.46 -0.93 -3.89
C SER A 247 -19.69 -1.53 -3.21
N SER A 248 -20.80 -1.71 -3.93
CA SER A 248 -22.02 -2.36 -3.41
C SER A 248 -21.83 -3.84 -3.06
N SER A 249 -20.80 -4.51 -3.58
CA SER A 249 -20.54 -5.92 -3.31
C SER A 249 -19.71 -6.14 -2.04
N LEU A 250 -19.12 -5.09 -1.47
CA LEU A 250 -18.17 -5.20 -0.36
C LEU A 250 -18.79 -5.76 0.93
N SER A 251 -20.04 -5.42 1.23
CA SER A 251 -20.74 -5.94 2.41
C SER A 251 -21.00 -7.44 2.29
N ASN A 252 -21.47 -7.90 1.13
CA ASN A 252 -21.73 -9.31 0.87
C ASN A 252 -20.42 -10.11 0.84
N LEU A 253 -19.35 -9.55 0.26
CA LEU A 253 -18.02 -10.15 0.30
C LEU A 253 -17.52 -10.29 1.74
N THR A 254 -17.67 -9.26 2.57
CA THR A 254 -17.27 -9.29 3.98
C THR A 254 -18.00 -10.38 4.74
N ALA A 255 -19.32 -10.50 4.55
CA ALA A 255 -20.11 -11.56 5.15
C ALA A 255 -19.58 -12.94 4.71
N ARG A 256 -19.37 -13.16 3.41
CA ARG A 256 -18.88 -14.44 2.89
C ARG A 256 -17.49 -14.81 3.38
N LEU A 257 -16.57 -13.85 3.42
CA LEU A 257 -15.22 -14.04 3.94
C LEU A 257 -15.23 -14.39 5.44
N SER A 258 -16.19 -13.85 6.20
CA SER A 258 -16.31 -14.11 7.64
C SER A 258 -16.66 -15.56 7.98
N GLU A 259 -17.36 -16.23 7.05
CA GLU A 259 -17.76 -17.63 7.16
C GLU A 259 -16.66 -18.62 6.77
N LEU A 260 -15.54 -18.14 6.20
CA LEU A 260 -14.45 -19.03 5.83
C LEU A 260 -13.78 -19.63 7.07
N VAL A 261 -13.81 -20.95 7.15
CA VAL A 261 -13.12 -21.74 8.16
C VAL A 261 -11.92 -22.41 7.54
N PHE A 262 -10.74 -22.15 8.11
CA PHE A 262 -9.50 -22.80 7.72
C PHE A 262 -9.18 -23.91 8.72
N LYS A 263 -8.55 -24.99 8.24
CA LYS A 263 -7.92 -25.94 9.16
C LYS A 263 -6.75 -25.25 9.85
N ASP A 264 -6.52 -25.52 11.14
CA ASP A 264 -5.44 -24.88 11.91
C ASP A 264 -4.07 -25.04 11.24
N TYR A 265 -3.82 -26.20 10.64
CA TYR A 265 -2.58 -26.54 9.95
C TYR A 265 -2.54 -26.14 8.46
N ALA A 266 -3.58 -25.50 7.93
CA ALA A 266 -3.62 -25.11 6.52
C ALA A 266 -2.51 -24.08 6.22
N PRO A 267 -1.59 -24.37 5.28
CA PRO A 267 -0.54 -23.44 4.88
C PRO A 267 -1.11 -22.11 4.39
N LEU A 268 -0.39 -21.00 4.62
CA LEU A 268 -0.83 -19.66 4.21
C LEU A 268 -1.22 -19.61 2.72
N LYS A 269 -0.44 -20.26 1.85
CA LYS A 269 -0.72 -20.35 0.40
C LYS A 269 -2.10 -20.93 0.10
N GLU A 270 -2.54 -21.97 0.80
CA GLU A 270 -3.86 -22.58 0.62
C GLU A 270 -4.97 -21.64 1.10
N ARG A 271 -4.76 -20.97 2.24
CA ARG A 271 -5.71 -19.98 2.77
C ARG A 271 -5.91 -18.82 1.79
N LEU A 272 -4.81 -18.27 1.28
CA LEU A 272 -4.84 -17.20 0.27
C LEU A 272 -5.52 -17.68 -1.02
N ALA A 273 -5.23 -18.89 -1.51
CA ALA A 273 -5.89 -19.42 -2.71
C ALA A 273 -7.41 -19.55 -2.56
N LEU A 274 -7.90 -19.95 -1.38
CA LEU A 274 -9.35 -19.98 -1.10
C LEU A 274 -9.95 -18.57 -1.10
N ILE A 275 -9.31 -17.63 -0.40
CA ILE A 275 -9.75 -16.23 -0.34
C ILE A 275 -9.80 -15.62 -1.74
N ASN A 276 -8.78 -15.86 -2.57
CA ASN A 276 -8.75 -15.37 -3.96
C ASN A 276 -9.96 -15.86 -4.77
N ARG A 277 -10.32 -17.14 -4.65
CA ARG A 277 -11.53 -17.69 -5.31
C ARG A 277 -12.78 -17.02 -4.77
N THR A 278 -12.90 -16.90 -3.44
CA THR A 278 -14.04 -16.25 -2.80
C THR A 278 -14.20 -14.79 -3.21
N ILE A 279 -13.12 -14.01 -3.32
CA ILE A 279 -13.19 -12.63 -3.83
C ILE A 279 -13.70 -12.61 -5.28
N SER A 280 -13.22 -13.54 -6.10
CA SER A 280 -13.58 -13.63 -7.53
C SER A 280 -15.06 -13.97 -7.75
N GLU A 281 -15.71 -14.66 -6.81
CA GLU A 281 -17.17 -14.96 -6.85
C GLU A 281 -18.04 -13.70 -6.82
N PHE A 282 -17.52 -12.57 -6.31
CA PHE A 282 -18.24 -11.30 -6.21
C PHE A 282 -17.95 -10.35 -7.37
N SER A 283 -17.14 -10.76 -8.34
CA SER A 283 -16.90 -9.95 -9.53
C SER A 283 -18.18 -9.80 -10.34
N THR A 284 -18.49 -8.56 -10.72
CA THR A 284 -19.60 -8.22 -11.61
C THR A 284 -19.13 -7.98 -13.05
N GLY A 285 -17.90 -8.37 -13.36
CA GLY A 285 -17.18 -7.95 -14.56
C GLY A 285 -16.52 -6.58 -14.41
N LEU A 286 -15.63 -6.27 -15.35
CA LEU A 286 -14.95 -4.97 -15.41
C LEU A 286 -15.77 -3.97 -16.22
N PRO A 287 -15.67 -2.67 -15.94
CA PRO A 287 -16.24 -1.64 -16.80
C PRO A 287 -15.61 -1.71 -18.20
N ASP A 288 -16.36 -1.29 -19.22
CA ASP A 288 -15.88 -1.19 -20.61
C ASP A 288 -14.96 0.03 -20.78
N GLU A 289 -13.81 -0.03 -20.12
CA GLU A 289 -12.75 0.95 -20.17
C GLU A 289 -11.47 0.30 -20.72
N LYS A 290 -10.82 1.01 -21.65
CA LYS A 290 -9.50 0.60 -22.15
C LYS A 290 -8.45 0.79 -21.06
N ILE A 291 -7.38 0.01 -21.15
CA ILE A 291 -6.19 0.20 -20.32
C ILE A 291 -5.60 1.57 -20.64
N LEU A 292 -5.60 2.49 -19.68
CA LEU A 292 -5.13 3.87 -19.84
C LEU A 292 -3.64 3.92 -20.18
N LEU A 293 -2.82 3.21 -19.40
CA LEU A 293 -1.37 3.12 -19.59
C LEU A 293 -1.01 1.92 -20.47
N GLY A 294 -1.60 1.86 -21.67
CA GLY A 294 -1.40 0.81 -22.67
C GLY A 294 -1.08 1.37 -24.06
N GLY A 295 -0.78 0.49 -25.02
CA GLY A 295 -0.57 0.85 -26.43
C GLY A 295 0.56 1.88 -26.63
N SER A 296 0.37 2.81 -27.57
CA SER A 296 1.40 3.80 -27.93
C SER A 296 1.80 4.72 -26.77
N LEU A 297 0.86 5.09 -25.89
CA LEU A 297 1.18 5.88 -24.70
C LEU A 297 2.15 5.11 -23.79
N ARG A 298 1.92 3.81 -23.62
CA ARG A 298 2.80 2.95 -22.81
C ARG A 298 4.21 2.85 -23.42
N GLU A 299 4.33 2.79 -24.74
CA GLU A 299 5.62 2.82 -25.44
C GLU A 299 6.37 4.14 -25.20
N SER A 300 5.69 5.29 -25.27
CA SER A 300 6.30 6.58 -24.93
C SER A 300 6.71 6.66 -23.46
N ILE A 301 5.91 6.11 -22.52
CA ILE A 301 6.29 6.04 -21.10
C ILE A 301 7.59 5.23 -20.93
N ASP A 302 7.64 4.01 -21.44
CA ASP A 302 8.80 3.13 -21.29
C ASP A 302 10.07 3.77 -21.91
N ARG A 303 9.93 4.42 -23.07
CA ARG A 303 11.03 5.12 -23.76
C ARG A 303 11.52 6.38 -23.04
N CYS A 304 10.61 7.24 -22.59
CA CYS A 304 10.98 8.52 -21.96
C CYS A 304 11.44 8.34 -20.51
N PHE A 305 10.83 7.45 -19.74
CA PHE A 305 11.10 7.29 -18.31
C PHE A 305 12.19 6.25 -17.99
N SER A 306 12.75 5.57 -18.99
CA SER A 306 13.89 4.63 -18.80
C SER A 306 15.24 5.34 -18.63
N LYS A 307 15.30 6.66 -18.83
CA LYS A 307 16.54 7.44 -18.75
C LYS A 307 17.14 7.44 -17.33
N PRO A 308 18.47 7.56 -17.21
CA PRO A 308 19.18 7.53 -15.93
C PRO A 308 18.99 8.79 -15.07
N THR A 309 18.72 9.96 -15.69
CA THR A 309 18.60 11.25 -15.00
C THR A 309 17.27 11.93 -15.31
N VAL A 310 16.80 12.83 -14.43
CA VAL A 310 15.53 13.55 -14.62
C VAL A 310 15.62 14.50 -15.81
N GLU A 311 16.78 15.11 -16.02
CA GLU A 311 17.09 15.97 -17.15
C GLU A 311 16.98 15.20 -18.47
N GLU A 312 17.51 13.98 -18.54
CA GLU A 312 17.37 13.14 -19.73
C GLU A 312 15.93 12.66 -19.94
N ILE A 313 15.16 12.42 -18.87
CA ILE A 313 13.72 12.14 -18.98
C ILE A 313 13.00 13.33 -19.62
N ILE A 314 13.27 14.55 -19.15
CA ILE A 314 12.68 15.78 -19.71
C ILE A 314 13.08 15.95 -21.17
N ALA A 315 14.35 15.79 -21.52
CA ALA A 315 14.82 15.86 -22.89
C ALA A 315 14.15 14.81 -23.80
N ALA A 316 13.96 13.58 -23.29
CA ALA A 316 13.27 12.53 -24.02
C ALA A 316 11.77 12.85 -24.22
N LEU A 317 11.11 13.47 -23.24
CA LEU A 317 9.72 13.93 -23.37
C LEU A 317 9.61 15.11 -24.36
N GLU A 318 10.53 16.06 -24.33
CA GLU A 318 10.56 17.20 -25.26
C GLU A 318 10.81 16.74 -26.71
N ALA A 319 11.53 15.63 -26.90
CA ALA A 319 11.76 14.99 -28.19
C ALA A 319 10.65 13.99 -28.62
N GLU A 320 9.65 13.74 -27.78
CA GLU A 320 8.60 12.75 -28.05
C GLU A 320 7.71 13.19 -29.22
N THR A 321 7.38 12.26 -30.13
CA THR A 321 6.63 12.56 -31.36
C THR A 321 5.30 11.82 -31.47
N ASP A 322 5.14 10.67 -30.85
CA ASP A 322 3.93 9.84 -30.94
C ASP A 322 2.81 10.39 -30.05
N ASN A 323 3.17 10.89 -28.86
CA ASN A 323 2.23 11.35 -27.84
C ASN A 323 2.58 12.78 -27.36
N LYS A 324 2.70 13.74 -28.29
CA LYS A 324 3.19 15.11 -28.04
C LYS A 324 2.45 15.86 -26.95
N GLU A 325 1.12 15.84 -26.95
CA GLU A 325 0.30 16.58 -25.97
C GLU A 325 0.50 16.03 -24.55
N TRP A 326 0.54 14.70 -24.42
CA TRP A 326 0.85 14.04 -23.15
C TRP A 326 2.26 14.40 -22.68
N ALA A 327 3.25 14.38 -23.58
CA ALA A 327 4.64 14.66 -23.23
C ALA A 327 4.81 16.11 -22.77
N GLN A 328 4.21 17.09 -23.46
CA GLN A 328 4.22 18.50 -23.09
C GLN A 328 3.61 18.73 -21.70
N LYS A 329 2.42 18.18 -21.44
CA LYS A 329 1.77 18.25 -20.12
C LYS A 329 2.61 17.58 -19.03
N THR A 330 3.29 16.49 -19.37
CA THR A 330 4.16 15.76 -18.43
C THR A 330 5.39 16.59 -18.08
N VAL A 331 6.01 17.27 -19.05
CA VAL A 331 7.13 18.21 -18.81
C VAL A 331 6.70 19.35 -17.90
N GLU A 332 5.54 19.97 -18.15
CA GLU A 332 4.98 21.01 -17.27
C GLU A 332 4.75 20.50 -15.84
N THR A 333 4.25 19.28 -15.72
CA THR A 333 4.02 18.63 -14.43
C THR A 333 5.34 18.44 -13.67
N LEU A 334 6.37 17.91 -14.32
CA LEU A 334 7.69 17.70 -13.71
C LEU A 334 8.35 19.03 -13.31
N LYS A 335 8.28 20.06 -14.17
CA LYS A 335 8.82 21.42 -13.88
C LYS A 335 8.13 22.10 -12.68
N ALA A 336 6.97 21.61 -12.24
CA ALA A 336 6.27 22.11 -11.06
C ALA A 336 6.62 21.37 -9.75
N ARG A 337 7.34 20.24 -9.80
CA ARG A 337 7.75 19.45 -8.61
C ARG A 337 9.02 20.00 -7.97
N SER A 338 9.30 19.57 -6.74
CA SER A 338 10.60 19.84 -6.11
C SER A 338 11.72 19.16 -6.92
N PRO A 339 12.75 19.90 -7.36
CA PRO A 339 13.89 19.33 -8.06
C PRO A 339 14.61 18.24 -7.25
N THR A 340 14.81 18.49 -5.95
CA THR A 340 15.42 17.52 -5.02
C THR A 340 14.57 16.25 -4.92
N ALA A 341 13.25 16.40 -4.73
CA ALA A 341 12.33 15.27 -4.66
C ALA A 341 12.37 14.40 -5.93
N LEU A 342 12.40 15.01 -7.12
CA LEU A 342 12.48 14.28 -8.38
C LEU A 342 13.77 13.47 -8.49
N LYS A 343 14.92 14.07 -8.21
CA LYS A 343 16.22 13.38 -8.32
C LYS A 343 16.37 12.26 -7.29
N VAL A 344 15.99 12.51 -6.04
CA VAL A 344 16.00 11.47 -5.00
C VAL A 344 15.03 10.34 -5.35
N THR A 345 13.83 10.67 -5.84
CA THR A 345 12.83 9.69 -6.29
C THR A 345 13.37 8.81 -7.42
N LEU A 346 13.93 9.40 -8.47
CA LEU A 346 14.49 8.61 -9.56
C LEU A 346 15.63 7.72 -9.06
N ARG A 347 16.55 8.26 -8.26
CA ARG A 347 17.66 7.50 -7.69
C ARG A 347 17.17 6.30 -6.89
N GLN A 348 16.22 6.48 -5.95
CA GLN A 348 15.72 5.38 -5.11
C GLN A 348 15.06 4.28 -5.94
N LEU A 349 14.34 4.61 -7.03
CA LEU A 349 13.66 3.62 -7.85
C LEU A 349 14.66 2.76 -8.62
N ARG A 350 15.80 3.34 -9.04
CA ARG A 350 16.86 2.59 -9.74
C ARG A 350 17.57 1.62 -8.80
N VAL A 351 17.94 2.06 -7.59
CA VAL A 351 18.66 1.20 -6.63
C VAL A 351 17.72 0.23 -5.90
N GLY A 352 16.48 0.65 -5.62
CA GLY A 352 15.45 -0.13 -4.92
C GLY A 352 14.96 -1.37 -5.66
N ARG A 353 15.16 -1.44 -6.98
CA ARG A 353 14.97 -2.66 -7.78
C ARG A 353 15.71 -3.87 -7.22
N THR A 354 16.82 -3.65 -6.51
CA THR A 354 17.69 -4.72 -5.98
C THR A 354 17.50 -4.98 -4.49
N TRP A 355 16.81 -4.09 -3.78
CA TRP A 355 16.59 -4.21 -2.34
C TRP A 355 15.54 -5.26 -2.03
N SER A 356 15.71 -5.87 -0.85
CA SER A 356 14.67 -6.68 -0.23
C SER A 356 13.67 -5.79 0.51
N ILE A 357 12.49 -6.32 0.85
CA ILE A 357 11.43 -5.54 1.50
C ILE A 357 11.89 -4.97 2.86
N ALA A 358 12.68 -5.71 3.63
CA ALA A 358 13.23 -5.22 4.89
C ALA A 358 14.28 -4.12 4.67
N GLU A 359 15.16 -4.30 3.68
CA GLU A 359 16.17 -3.30 3.32
C GLU A 359 15.51 -2.00 2.83
N THR A 360 14.42 -2.10 2.06
CA THR A 360 13.65 -0.94 1.60
C THR A 360 13.23 -0.05 2.76
N PHE A 361 12.48 -0.56 3.73
CA PHE A 361 12.00 0.27 4.85
C PHE A 361 13.14 0.83 5.71
N GLN A 362 14.24 0.08 5.86
CA GLN A 362 15.43 0.57 6.57
C GLN A 362 16.12 1.73 5.86
N ARG A 363 16.11 1.75 4.52
CA ARG A 363 16.71 2.81 3.71
C ARG A 363 15.77 4.00 3.56
N GLU A 364 14.49 3.75 3.33
CA GLU A 364 13.48 4.81 3.26
C GLU A 364 13.36 5.57 4.58
N GLU A 365 13.55 4.93 5.74
CA GLU A 365 13.65 5.62 7.05
C GLU A 365 14.72 6.70 7.05
N LYS A 366 15.90 6.40 6.49
CA LYS A 366 17.00 7.36 6.41
C LYS A 366 16.70 8.48 5.42
N ILE A 367 16.18 8.14 4.25
CA ILE A 367 15.81 9.12 3.22
C ILE A 367 14.74 10.09 3.78
N ALA A 368 13.69 9.55 4.41
CA ALA A 368 12.64 10.34 5.06
C ALA A 368 13.17 11.22 6.19
N GLY A 369 14.08 10.69 7.01
CA GLY A 369 14.72 11.47 8.06
C GLY A 369 15.47 12.69 7.53
N ARG A 370 16.13 12.58 6.37
CA ARG A 370 16.77 13.73 5.70
C ARG A 370 15.76 14.70 5.12
N PHE A 371 14.65 14.23 4.56
CA PHE A 371 13.58 15.11 4.10
C PHE A 371 12.92 15.90 5.24
N MET A 372 12.85 15.36 6.46
CA MET A 372 12.35 16.12 7.61
C MET A 372 13.23 17.32 7.98
N GLU A 373 14.50 17.29 7.59
CA GLU A 373 15.45 18.38 7.75
C GLU A 373 15.49 19.32 6.53
N HIS A 374 15.02 18.85 5.38
CA HIS A 374 15.08 19.57 4.11
C HIS A 374 13.97 20.62 3.98
N PRO A 375 14.26 21.84 3.48
CA PRO A 375 13.29 22.94 3.42
C PRO A 375 12.07 22.65 2.51
N ASP A 376 12.27 21.92 1.41
CA ASP A 376 11.20 21.65 0.45
C ASP A 376 10.00 20.92 1.05
N PHE A 377 10.19 20.06 2.06
CA PHE A 377 9.07 19.35 2.67
C PHE A 377 8.12 20.33 3.37
N VAL A 378 8.67 21.21 4.21
CA VAL A 378 7.87 22.20 4.95
C VAL A 378 7.24 23.20 3.97
N GLU A 379 8.01 23.69 2.99
CA GLU A 379 7.52 24.61 1.95
C GLU A 379 6.39 23.99 1.13
N GLY A 380 6.60 22.78 0.60
CA GLY A 380 5.65 22.08 -0.24
C GLY A 380 4.35 21.74 0.49
N VAL A 381 4.45 21.20 1.71
CA VAL A 381 3.27 20.93 2.54
C VAL A 381 2.54 22.23 2.88
N THR A 382 3.25 23.28 3.26
CA THR A 382 2.64 24.57 3.61
C THR A 382 1.90 25.16 2.42
N ALA A 383 2.57 25.25 1.27
CA ALA A 383 2.00 25.82 0.05
C ALA A 383 0.79 25.02 -0.48
N ARG A 384 0.81 23.68 -0.38
CA ARG A 384 -0.22 22.84 -1.01
C ARG A 384 -1.36 22.46 -0.07
N LEU A 385 -1.08 22.25 1.22
CA LEU A 385 -2.05 21.68 2.17
C LEU A 385 -2.49 22.67 3.25
N ILE A 386 -1.59 23.53 3.75
CA ILE A 386 -1.90 24.48 4.84
C ILE A 386 -2.51 25.77 4.29
N ASN A 387 -1.90 26.37 3.25
CA ASN A 387 -2.41 27.58 2.63
C ASN A 387 -3.77 27.33 1.95
N LYS A 388 -4.70 28.27 2.16
CA LYS A 388 -6.03 28.28 1.54
C LYS A 388 -6.28 29.66 0.91
N PRO A 389 -6.37 29.77 -0.44
CA PRO A 389 -6.20 28.71 -1.44
C PRO A 389 -4.74 28.18 -1.51
N PRO A 390 -4.50 26.97 -2.08
CA PRO A 390 -3.15 26.47 -2.32
C PRO A 390 -2.31 27.42 -3.16
N THR A 391 -1.04 27.56 -2.82
CA THR A 391 -0.07 28.43 -3.50
C THR A 391 0.97 27.62 -4.29
N LYS A 392 1.73 28.29 -5.16
CA LYS A 392 2.91 27.70 -5.81
C LYS A 392 4.05 27.62 -4.79
N PRO A 393 4.66 26.45 -4.56
CA PRO A 393 5.80 26.33 -3.66
C PRO A 393 7.05 27.02 -4.22
N ASN A 394 7.90 27.55 -3.34
CA ASN A 394 9.20 28.12 -3.68
C ASN A 394 10.34 27.15 -3.30
N TRP A 395 10.65 26.23 -4.20
CA TRP A 395 11.63 25.17 -4.00
C TRP A 395 13.05 25.69 -3.79
N LYS A 396 13.82 24.97 -2.97
CA LYS A 396 15.25 25.21 -2.72
C LYS A 396 16.01 23.88 -2.77
N PRO A 397 16.81 23.62 -3.83
CA PRO A 397 17.08 24.47 -4.99
C PRO A 397 15.88 24.68 -5.93
N ALA A 398 15.93 25.72 -6.77
CA ALA A 398 14.80 26.13 -7.62
C ALA A 398 14.74 25.36 -8.95
N THR A 399 15.88 24.88 -9.45
CA THR A 399 15.96 24.13 -10.71
C THR A 399 16.68 22.79 -10.54
N LEU A 400 16.58 21.90 -11.54
CA LEU A 400 17.23 20.59 -11.51
C LEU A 400 18.75 20.70 -11.53
N GLU A 401 19.28 21.64 -12.29
CA GLU A 401 20.72 21.85 -12.51
C GLU A 401 21.44 22.29 -11.23
N GLU A 402 20.73 22.95 -10.32
CA GLU A 402 21.25 23.38 -9.02
C GLU A 402 21.38 22.23 -8.01
N VAL A 403 20.63 21.13 -8.21
CA VAL A 403 20.73 19.94 -7.34
C VAL A 403 21.89 19.08 -7.81
N THR A 404 22.97 19.05 -7.04
CA THR A 404 24.18 18.28 -7.36
C THR A 404 24.03 16.81 -6.98
N GLU A 405 24.84 15.93 -7.59
CA GLU A 405 24.91 14.50 -7.18
C GLU A 405 25.25 14.34 -5.70
N LYS A 406 26.10 15.22 -5.16
CA LYS A 406 26.46 15.23 -3.74
C LYS A 406 25.24 15.52 -2.84
N ASP A 407 24.36 16.42 -3.27
CA ASP A 407 23.13 16.73 -2.51
C ASP A 407 22.20 15.51 -2.47
N VAL A 408 22.09 14.78 -3.60
CA VAL A 408 21.32 13.53 -3.68
C VAL A 408 21.97 12.43 -2.84
N ASP A 409 23.29 12.25 -2.91
CA ASP A 409 24.04 11.22 -2.18
C ASP A 409 23.82 11.30 -0.67
N GLU A 410 23.66 12.50 -0.12
CA GLU A 410 23.47 12.70 1.32
C GLU A 410 22.14 12.09 1.83
N PHE A 411 21.12 11.94 0.97
CA PHE A 411 19.88 11.22 1.30
C PHE A 411 20.08 9.71 1.43
N PHE A 412 21.06 9.14 0.71
CA PHE A 412 21.36 7.70 0.70
C PHE A 412 22.53 7.31 1.61
N ARG A 413 23.16 8.30 2.25
CA ARG A 413 24.31 8.09 3.13
C ARG A 413 23.88 7.47 4.46
N ILE A 414 24.41 6.29 4.73
CA ILE A 414 24.29 5.60 6.02
C ILE A 414 25.63 5.75 6.76
N GLN A 415 25.62 6.29 7.98
CA GLN A 415 26.87 6.48 8.71
C GLN A 415 27.41 5.13 9.24
N PRO A 416 28.75 4.90 9.22
CA PRO A 416 29.32 3.72 9.85
C PRO A 416 28.92 3.62 11.33
N GLY A 417 28.36 2.48 11.73
CA GLY A 417 27.88 2.24 13.09
C GLY A 417 26.46 2.74 13.38
N GLU A 418 25.80 3.38 12.42
CA GLU A 418 24.40 3.79 12.58
C GLU A 418 23.47 2.57 12.63
N GLN A 419 22.61 2.51 13.64
CA GLN A 419 21.64 1.43 13.77
C GLN A 419 20.54 1.59 12.71
N ARG A 420 20.29 0.50 11.96
CA ARG A 420 19.15 0.44 11.05
C ARG A 420 17.84 0.41 11.83
N LEU A 421 16.75 0.86 11.20
CA LEU A 421 15.40 0.76 11.76
C LEU A 421 15.14 -0.67 12.28
N PRO A 422 14.91 -0.86 13.58
CA PRO A 422 14.54 -2.17 14.11
C PRO A 422 13.13 -2.52 13.64
N LEU A 423 12.97 -3.66 12.98
CA LEU A 423 11.69 -4.11 12.44
C LEU A 423 10.94 -4.96 13.47
N LEU A 424 9.61 -5.02 13.34
CA LEU A 424 8.74 -5.80 14.23
C LEU A 424 8.73 -7.30 13.88
N ASN A 425 9.20 -7.66 12.69
CA ASN A 425 9.41 -9.04 12.25
C ASN A 425 10.79 -9.17 11.59
N PRO A 426 11.90 -9.23 12.36
CA PRO A 426 13.25 -9.18 11.81
C PRO A 426 13.57 -10.27 10.76
N GLU A 427 12.90 -11.42 10.83
CA GLU A 427 13.08 -12.54 9.89
C GLU A 427 12.23 -12.40 8.63
N GLY A 428 11.26 -11.46 8.61
CA GLY A 428 10.39 -11.21 7.49
C GLY A 428 11.12 -10.44 6.40
N ASP A 429 11.57 -11.13 5.35
CA ASP A 429 12.21 -10.50 4.21
C ASP A 429 12.03 -11.30 2.92
N TYR A 430 12.03 -10.59 1.78
CA TYR A 430 11.96 -11.17 0.43
C TYR A 430 12.37 -10.14 -0.62
N LYS A 431 12.84 -10.61 -1.78
CA LYS A 431 13.16 -9.76 -2.94
C LYS A 431 12.04 -9.61 -3.94
N GLU A 432 11.07 -10.53 -3.94
CA GLU A 432 9.89 -10.46 -4.82
C GLU A 432 8.65 -10.77 -3.99
N TYR A 433 7.51 -10.16 -4.34
CA TYR A 433 6.27 -10.42 -3.62
C TYR A 433 5.90 -11.91 -3.70
N PRO A 434 5.74 -12.62 -2.56
CA PRO A 434 5.46 -14.05 -2.56
C PRO A 434 4.04 -14.40 -3.07
N HIS A 435 3.20 -13.39 -3.25
CA HIS A 435 1.77 -13.52 -3.59
C HIS A 435 1.41 -12.75 -4.88
N SER A 436 2.39 -12.46 -5.73
CA SER A 436 2.18 -11.77 -7.02
C SER A 436 1.22 -12.52 -7.96
N ILE A 437 1.02 -13.82 -7.79
CA ILE A 437 0.07 -14.63 -8.59
C ILE A 437 -1.38 -14.12 -8.54
N PHE A 438 -1.74 -13.34 -7.51
CA PHE A 438 -3.10 -12.79 -7.39
C PHE A 438 -3.33 -11.50 -8.19
N THR A 439 -2.28 -10.91 -8.77
CA THR A 439 -2.42 -9.78 -9.73
C THR A 439 -2.73 -10.30 -11.14
N LEU A 440 -2.94 -9.36 -12.07
CA LEU A 440 -2.86 -9.68 -13.49
C LEU A 440 -1.44 -10.18 -13.86
N PRO A 441 -1.29 -10.98 -14.94
CA PRO A 441 0.01 -11.45 -15.41
C PRO A 441 0.94 -10.27 -15.74
N SER A 442 2.19 -10.37 -15.28
CA SER A 442 3.22 -9.37 -15.60
C SER A 442 3.72 -9.53 -17.03
N GLU A 443 4.22 -8.44 -17.60
CA GLU A 443 4.84 -8.43 -18.92
C GLU A 443 6.02 -9.42 -18.98
N ALA A 444 6.80 -9.52 -17.91
CA ALA A 444 7.90 -10.47 -17.79
C ALA A 444 7.44 -11.94 -17.88
N SER A 445 6.32 -12.29 -17.23
CA SER A 445 5.77 -13.65 -17.27
C SER A 445 5.26 -14.01 -18.67
N ILE A 446 4.63 -13.05 -19.37
CA ILE A 446 4.14 -13.22 -20.74
C ILE A 446 5.32 -13.39 -21.70
N ARG A 447 6.36 -12.56 -21.55
CA ARG A 447 7.60 -12.65 -22.35
C ARG A 447 8.24 -14.02 -22.25
N GLU A 448 8.38 -14.55 -21.04
CA GLU A 448 8.98 -15.87 -20.81
C GLU A 448 8.20 -16.96 -21.55
N TYR A 449 6.87 -16.96 -21.43
CA TYR A 449 6.03 -17.94 -22.11
C TYR A 449 6.11 -17.83 -23.64
N VAL A 450 6.05 -16.61 -24.19
CA VAL A 450 6.12 -16.38 -25.64
C VAL A 450 7.44 -16.87 -26.21
N ARG A 451 8.56 -16.55 -25.56
CA ARG A 451 9.91 -16.98 -26.00
C ARG A 451 10.08 -18.50 -25.98
N GLN A 452 9.41 -19.20 -25.06
CA GLN A 452 9.51 -20.66 -24.95
C GLN A 452 8.57 -21.41 -25.91
N SER A 453 7.38 -20.85 -26.21
CA SER A 453 6.33 -21.57 -26.92
C SER A 453 6.14 -21.17 -28.38
N ALA A 454 6.52 -19.94 -28.76
CA ALA A 454 6.14 -19.31 -30.03
C ALA A 454 4.63 -19.45 -30.36
N ALA A 455 3.78 -19.52 -29.33
CA ALA A 455 2.36 -19.77 -29.47
C ALA A 455 1.63 -18.60 -30.15
N SER A 456 0.47 -18.88 -30.75
CA SER A 456 -0.40 -17.84 -31.31
C SER A 456 -1.01 -16.99 -30.19
N LYS A 457 -1.44 -15.75 -30.53
CA LYS A 457 -2.08 -14.83 -29.57
C LYS A 457 -3.22 -15.48 -28.78
N THR A 458 -4.12 -16.18 -29.47
CA THR A 458 -5.26 -16.87 -28.85
C THR A 458 -4.82 -17.98 -27.88
N LYS A 459 -3.79 -18.75 -28.24
CA LYS A 459 -3.25 -19.80 -27.36
C LYS A 459 -2.61 -19.21 -26.11
N THR A 460 -1.83 -18.13 -26.26
CA THR A 460 -1.21 -17.44 -25.14
C THR A 460 -2.25 -16.85 -24.18
N ILE A 461 -3.29 -16.19 -24.70
CA ILE A 461 -4.39 -15.67 -23.86
C ILE A 461 -5.03 -16.80 -23.05
N LYS A 462 -5.41 -17.91 -23.72
CA LYS A 462 -6.07 -19.04 -23.06
C LYS A 462 -5.18 -19.71 -22.00
N GLU A 463 -3.88 -19.78 -22.24
CA GLU A 463 -2.93 -20.28 -21.24
C GLU A 463 -2.95 -19.42 -19.96
N PHE A 464 -2.88 -18.10 -20.10
CA PHE A 464 -2.89 -17.21 -18.93
C PHE A 464 -4.25 -17.14 -18.24
N GLU A 465 -5.35 -17.23 -18.97
CA GLU A 465 -6.69 -17.39 -18.38
C GLU A 465 -6.73 -18.65 -17.49
N ASN A 466 -6.19 -19.78 -17.96
CA ASN A 466 -6.12 -21.00 -17.15
C ASN A 466 -5.22 -20.84 -15.91
N ARG A 467 -4.02 -20.25 -16.07
CA ARG A 467 -3.08 -20.00 -14.97
C ARG A 467 -3.66 -19.12 -13.87
N HIS A 468 -4.53 -18.17 -14.25
CA HIS A 468 -5.18 -17.23 -13.34
C HIS A 468 -6.65 -17.59 -13.06
N ALA A 469 -7.05 -18.84 -13.28
CA ALA A 469 -8.39 -19.37 -12.97
C ALA A 469 -9.55 -18.52 -13.52
N GLY A 470 -9.40 -18.00 -14.75
CA GLY A 470 -10.42 -17.21 -15.43
C GLY A 470 -10.62 -15.80 -14.86
N LYS A 471 -9.66 -15.28 -14.09
CA LYS A 471 -9.72 -13.93 -13.52
C LYS A 471 -10.01 -12.87 -14.57
N ASP A 472 -10.93 -11.95 -14.26
CA ASP A 472 -11.29 -10.84 -15.14
C ASP A 472 -10.07 -9.98 -15.52
N GLY A 473 -10.08 -9.47 -16.75
CA GLY A 473 -9.03 -8.59 -17.27
C GLY A 473 -7.75 -9.29 -17.70
N VAL A 474 -7.57 -10.59 -17.43
CA VAL A 474 -6.40 -11.37 -17.88
C VAL A 474 -6.29 -11.35 -19.41
N SER A 475 -7.39 -11.66 -20.11
CA SER A 475 -7.42 -11.64 -21.57
C SER A 475 -7.09 -10.26 -22.14
N THR A 476 -7.68 -9.19 -21.58
CA THR A 476 -7.41 -7.81 -21.96
C THR A 476 -5.93 -7.44 -21.78
N LYS A 477 -5.37 -7.74 -20.59
CA LYS A 477 -3.95 -7.45 -20.26
C LYS A 477 -2.99 -8.21 -21.16
N VAL A 478 -3.20 -9.52 -21.34
CA VAL A 478 -2.32 -10.36 -22.16
C VAL A 478 -2.42 -9.93 -23.63
N SER A 479 -3.62 -9.63 -24.12
CA SER A 479 -3.80 -9.09 -25.47
C SER A 479 -3.02 -7.79 -25.68
N GLU A 480 -3.14 -6.83 -24.76
CA GLU A 480 -2.42 -5.53 -24.84
C GLU A 480 -0.91 -5.73 -24.92
N VAL A 481 -0.35 -6.55 -24.03
CA VAL A 481 1.10 -6.83 -24.00
C VAL A 481 1.55 -7.48 -25.30
N LEU A 482 0.79 -8.46 -25.81
CA LEU A 482 1.13 -9.13 -27.07
C LEU A 482 1.07 -8.18 -28.26
N ASP A 483 0.11 -7.25 -28.29
CA ASP A 483 -0.01 -6.28 -29.38
C ASP A 483 1.15 -5.27 -29.38
N ARG A 484 1.64 -4.89 -28.21
CA ARG A 484 2.76 -3.95 -28.05
C ARG A 484 4.14 -4.61 -28.22
N LYS A 485 4.32 -5.83 -27.70
CA LYS A 485 5.66 -6.45 -27.54
C LYS A 485 5.89 -7.66 -28.44
N THR A 486 5.00 -7.98 -29.37
CA THR A 486 5.19 -9.12 -30.27
C THR A 486 4.83 -8.83 -31.71
N LYS A 487 5.51 -9.51 -32.63
CA LYS A 487 5.17 -9.56 -34.06
C LYS A 487 4.66 -10.95 -34.43
N ALA A 488 3.83 -11.02 -35.47
CA ALA A 488 3.40 -12.30 -36.02
C ALA A 488 4.56 -12.95 -36.82
N ILE A 489 4.70 -14.27 -36.70
CA ILE A 489 5.65 -15.07 -37.47
C ILE A 489 4.91 -16.01 -38.44
N ALA A 490 5.62 -16.54 -39.44
CA ALA A 490 5.03 -17.23 -40.60
C ALA A 490 4.13 -18.44 -40.24
N ASN A 491 4.33 -19.07 -39.09
CA ASN A 491 3.52 -20.20 -38.61
C ASN A 491 2.26 -19.77 -37.81
N GLY A 492 1.93 -18.48 -37.79
CA GLY A 492 0.81 -17.93 -37.01
C GLY A 492 1.11 -17.74 -35.51
N GLY A 493 2.35 -18.02 -35.09
CA GLY A 493 2.86 -17.76 -33.75
C GLY A 493 3.18 -16.28 -33.50
N ARG A 494 3.61 -15.98 -32.27
CA ARG A 494 4.12 -14.66 -31.87
C ARG A 494 5.58 -14.76 -31.46
N GLU A 495 6.37 -13.80 -31.89
CA GLU A 495 7.77 -13.62 -31.45
C GLU A 495 7.89 -12.33 -30.67
N TRP A 496 8.58 -12.38 -29.52
CA TRP A 496 8.83 -11.21 -28.69
C TRP A 496 9.76 -10.24 -29.41
N VAL A 497 9.42 -8.96 -29.38
CA VAL A 497 10.24 -7.86 -29.89
C VAL A 497 10.95 -7.24 -28.71
N ASP A 498 12.24 -7.47 -28.60
CA ASP A 498 13.08 -6.76 -27.64
C ASP A 498 13.26 -5.32 -28.12
N GLU A 499 13.13 -4.37 -27.18
CA GLU A 499 13.45 -2.96 -27.46
C GLU A 499 14.95 -2.84 -27.75
N ALA A 500 15.28 -2.09 -28.80
CA ALA A 500 16.65 -1.84 -29.26
C ALA A 500 17.38 -0.82 -28.37
#